data_AF-A0AAV0VQ68-F1
#
_entry.id   AF-A0AAV0VQ68-F1
#
_cell.length_a   1.000
_cell.length_b   1.000
_cell.length_c   1.000
_cell.angle_alpha   90.00
_cell.angle_beta   90.00
_cell.angle_gamma   90.00
#
_symmetry.space_group_name_H-M   'P 1'
#
loop_
_entity.id
_entity.type
_entity.pdbx_description
1 polymer ?
#
loop_
_entity_poly.entity_id
_entity_poly.type
_entity_poly.pdbx_seq_one_letter_code
_entity_poly.pdbx_strand_id
1 'polypeptide(L)'
;MYGALVNDRWYRAEIKNKFKSSMDIMLVDMGSTVINVENVYELPKHLENIKYLTLRCSLGLDQKYFSLYKLKEICNSKTEFMMILFENNNVDGHLIRLFLNDEDVTTIIKKD
;
A
#
# COMPACT_ATOMS: atom_id res chain seq x y z
N MET A 1 -2.40 -9.71 -14.70
CA MET A 1 -1.36 -8.73 -14.31
C MET A 1 -0.90 -8.03 -15.57
N TYR A 2 -0.65 -6.72 -15.55
CA TYR A 2 -0.28 -5.93 -16.74
C TYR A 2 0.86 -4.97 -16.44
N GLY A 3 1.51 -4.47 -17.48
CA GLY A 3 2.42 -3.34 -17.43
C GLY A 3 1.65 -2.05 -17.70
N ALA A 4 1.93 -1.00 -16.94
CA ALA A 4 1.39 0.34 -17.19
C ALA A 4 2.53 1.35 -17.27
N LEU A 5 2.47 2.23 -18.27
CA LEU A 5 3.39 3.35 -18.41
C LEU A 5 2.78 4.57 -17.71
N VAL A 6 3.40 5.04 -16.64
CA VAL A 6 2.94 6.18 -15.83
C VAL A 6 4.13 7.10 -15.58
N ASN A 7 4.03 8.37 -15.99
CA ASN A 7 5.12 9.35 -15.86
C ASN A 7 6.47 8.80 -16.34
N ASP A 8 6.50 8.27 -17.56
CA ASP A 8 7.69 7.71 -18.23
C ASP A 8 8.36 6.53 -17.49
N ARG A 9 7.61 5.82 -16.63
CA ARG A 9 8.09 4.64 -15.91
C ARG A 9 7.12 3.48 -16.02
N TRP A 10 7.67 2.28 -16.11
CA TRP A 10 6.90 1.03 -16.18
C TRP A 10 6.61 0.50 -14.77
N TYR A 11 5.36 0.13 -14.55
CA TYR A 11 4.88 -0.48 -13.32
C TYR A 11 4.10 -1.75 -13.58
N ARG A 12 4.13 -2.68 -12.63
CA ARG A 12 3.15 -3.77 -12.60
C ARG A 12 1.82 -3.26 -12.08
N ALA A 13 0.76 -3.65 -12.76
CA ALA A 13 -0.56 -3.10 -12.57
C ALA A 13 -1.65 -4.17 -12.66
N GLU A 14 -2.67 -4.01 -11.83
CA GLU A 14 -3.89 -4.80 -11.89
C GLU A 14 -5.06 -3.89 -12.27
N ILE A 15 -5.85 -4.30 -13.27
CA ILE A 15 -7.05 -3.56 -13.66
C ILE A 15 -8.11 -3.76 -12.58
N LYS A 16 -8.63 -2.67 -12.02
CA LYS A 16 -9.74 -2.66 -11.06
C LYS A 16 -11.08 -2.42 -11.74
N ASN A 17 -11.16 -1.44 -12.64
CA ASN A 17 -12.35 -1.19 -13.45
C ASN A 17 -11.96 -0.96 -14.91
N LYS A 18 -12.88 -1.29 -15.82
CA LYS A 18 -12.77 -1.00 -17.25
C LYS A 18 -13.89 -0.06 -17.67
N PHE A 19 -13.54 1.01 -18.37
CA PHE A 19 -14.47 1.94 -18.99
C PHE A 19 -14.32 1.89 -20.51
N LYS A 20 -15.14 2.67 -21.23
CA LYS A 20 -15.16 2.68 -22.70
C LYS A 20 -13.81 3.07 -23.32
N SER A 21 -13.09 4.00 -22.70
CA SER A 21 -11.83 4.56 -23.23
C SER A 21 -10.71 4.62 -22.20
N SER A 22 -10.91 4.04 -21.02
CA SER A 22 -9.92 4.06 -19.95
C SER A 22 -10.09 2.89 -19.00
N MET A 23 -9.09 2.70 -18.15
CA MET A 23 -9.03 1.67 -17.13
C MET A 23 -8.57 2.29 -15.83
N ASP A 24 -9.24 1.92 -14.76
CA ASP A 24 -8.73 2.11 -13.41
C ASP A 24 -7.77 0.97 -13.10
N ILE A 25 -6.52 1.30 -12.76
CA ILE A 25 -5.49 0.34 -12.40
C ILE A 25 -4.92 0.62 -11.01
N MET A 26 -4.48 -0.44 -10.33
CA MET A 26 -3.69 -0.36 -9.10
C MET A 26 -2.24 -0.72 -9.40
N LEU A 27 -1.30 0.15 -9.02
CA LEU A 27 0.13 -0.14 -9.10
C LEU A 27 0.54 -1.04 -7.93
N VAL A 28 0.62 -2.33 -8.18
CA VAL A 28 0.63 -3.37 -7.13
C VAL A 28 1.89 -3.36 -6.25
N ASP A 29 2.97 -2.75 -6.73
CA ASP A 29 4.25 -2.68 -6.04
C ASP A 29 4.52 -1.34 -5.35
N MET A 30 3.63 -0.34 -5.55
CA MET A 30 3.78 1.00 -4.99
C MET A 30 2.79 1.33 -3.89
N GLY A 31 1.79 0.46 -3.65
CA GLY A 31 0.80 0.66 -2.58
C GLY A 31 -0.08 1.89 -2.81
N SER A 32 -0.10 2.43 -4.03
CA SER A 32 -0.89 3.61 -4.37
C SER A 32 -2.36 3.27 -4.55
N THR A 33 -3.21 4.25 -4.28
CA THR A 33 -4.61 4.23 -4.69
C THR A 33 -4.73 4.11 -6.21
N VAL A 34 -5.87 3.63 -6.66
CA VAL A 34 -6.25 3.42 -8.06
C VAL A 34 -6.00 4.70 -8.89
N ILE A 35 -5.36 4.54 -10.04
CA ILE A 35 -5.13 5.60 -11.03
C ILE A 35 -5.83 5.24 -12.34
N ASN A 36 -6.18 6.25 -13.14
CA ASN A 36 -6.81 6.05 -14.45
C ASN A 36 -5.77 6.13 -15.57
N VAL A 37 -5.79 5.18 -16.50
CA VAL A 37 -4.93 5.13 -17.69
C VAL A 37 -5.73 4.75 -18.93
N GLU A 38 -5.28 5.18 -20.10
CA GLU A 38 -5.90 4.78 -21.38
C GLU A 38 -5.48 3.39 -21.83
N ASN A 39 -4.24 2.99 -21.51
CA ASN A 39 -3.63 1.77 -22.03
C ASN A 39 -2.90 0.99 -20.93
N VAL A 40 -2.92 -0.33 -21.08
CA VAL A 40 -2.09 -1.28 -20.34
C VAL A 40 -1.52 -2.30 -21.33
N TYR A 41 -0.43 -2.95 -20.94
CA TYR A 41 0.36 -3.83 -21.81
C TYR A 41 0.53 -5.20 -21.16
N GLU A 42 0.64 -6.24 -21.97
CA GLU A 42 0.95 -7.58 -21.46
C GLU A 42 2.34 -7.58 -20.79
N LEU A 43 2.47 -8.32 -19.70
CA LEU A 43 3.76 -8.51 -19.03
C LEU A 43 4.46 -9.75 -19.55
N PRO A 44 5.80 -9.76 -19.57
CA PRO A 44 6.56 -10.99 -19.67
C PRO A 44 6.14 -11.98 -18.58
N LYS A 45 5.92 -13.25 -18.94
CA LYS A 45 5.46 -14.32 -18.02
C LYS A 45 6.25 -14.44 -16.72
N HIS A 46 7.55 -14.14 -16.76
CA HIS A 46 8.42 -14.19 -15.57
C HIS A 46 8.13 -13.08 -14.54
N LEU A 47 7.50 -11.97 -14.96
CA LEU A 47 7.09 -10.85 -14.09
C LEU A 47 5.66 -10.97 -13.57
N GLU A 48 4.82 -11.73 -14.28
CA GLU A 48 3.41 -11.95 -13.90
C GLU A 48 3.26 -12.69 -12.58
N ASN A 49 4.16 -13.67 -12.32
CA ASN A 49 4.08 -14.56 -11.16
C ASN A 49 4.82 -14.03 -9.92
N ILE A 50 5.47 -12.87 -10.00
CA ILE A 50 6.12 -12.27 -8.84
C ILE A 50 5.04 -11.80 -7.87
N LYS A 51 5.17 -12.12 -6.57
CA LYS A 51 4.25 -11.64 -5.53
C LYS A 51 4.26 -10.11 -5.46
N TYR A 52 3.21 -9.52 -4.91
CA TYR A 52 3.14 -8.07 -4.76
C TYR A 52 4.24 -7.64 -3.78
N LEU A 53 4.91 -6.54 -4.07
CA LEU A 53 5.92 -5.97 -3.15
C LEU A 53 5.27 -5.16 -2.03
N THR A 54 3.96 -4.94 -2.08
CA THR A 54 3.21 -4.24 -1.05
C THR A 54 2.28 -5.16 -0.28
N LEU A 55 2.04 -4.78 0.96
CA LEU A 55 1.09 -5.43 1.86
C LEU A 55 0.08 -4.40 2.33
N ARG A 56 -1.21 -4.63 2.07
CA ARG A 56 -2.28 -3.78 2.61
C ARG A 56 -2.47 -4.11 4.09
N CYS A 57 -2.29 -3.12 4.95
CA CYS A 57 -2.35 -3.28 6.40
C CYS A 57 -3.25 -2.22 7.05
N SER A 58 -3.69 -2.52 8.26
CA SER A 58 -4.42 -1.62 9.14
C SER A 58 -3.81 -1.68 10.54
N LEU A 59 -3.70 -0.51 11.20
CA LEU A 59 -3.32 -0.45 12.62
C LEU A 59 -4.52 -0.72 13.54
N GLY A 60 -5.76 -0.76 13.02
CA GLY A 60 -6.97 -0.96 13.82
C GLY A 60 -7.22 0.14 14.85
N LEU A 61 -6.73 1.36 14.61
CA LEU A 61 -6.77 2.48 15.56
C LEU A 61 -7.90 3.46 15.26
N ASP A 62 -8.52 3.98 16.31
CA ASP A 62 -9.52 5.03 16.23
C ASP A 62 -8.85 6.42 16.25
N GLN A 63 -9.12 7.23 15.22
CA GLN A 63 -8.60 8.60 15.08
C GLN A 63 -9.05 9.53 16.22
N LYS A 64 -10.05 9.15 17.02
CA LYS A 64 -10.39 9.87 18.26
C LYS A 64 -9.21 9.90 19.25
N TYR A 65 -8.43 8.82 19.35
CA TYR A 65 -7.35 8.68 20.35
C TYR A 65 -5.95 8.85 19.76
N PHE A 66 -5.79 8.68 18.45
CA PHE A 66 -4.48 8.69 17.78
C PHE A 66 -4.38 9.77 16.70
N SER A 67 -3.20 10.33 16.53
CA SER A 67 -2.93 11.42 15.60
C SER A 67 -2.37 10.92 14.27
N LEU A 68 -3.14 11.09 13.20
CA LEU A 68 -2.66 10.84 11.83
C LEU A 68 -1.46 11.73 11.47
N TYR A 69 -1.40 12.95 12.02
CA TYR A 69 -0.27 13.84 11.80
C TYR A 69 1.01 13.28 12.41
N LYS A 70 0.99 12.87 13.70
CA LYS A 70 2.15 12.25 14.36
C LYS A 70 2.60 10.98 13.62
N LEU A 71 1.66 10.17 13.11
CA LEU A 71 1.98 9.01 12.28
C LEU A 71 2.68 9.39 10.97
N LYS A 72 2.23 10.44 10.29
CA LYS A 72 2.87 10.91 9.05
C LYS A 72 4.28 11.42 9.27
N GLU A 73 4.55 12.08 10.39
CA GLU A 73 5.89 12.58 10.73
C GLU A 73 6.92 11.45 10.86
N ILE A 74 6.52 10.32 11.43
CA ILE A 74 7.41 9.15 11.55
C ILE A 74 7.49 8.32 10.27
N CYS A 75 6.55 8.47 9.32
CA CYS A 75 6.56 7.74 8.06
C CYS A 75 7.29 8.51 6.95
N ASN A 76 8.54 8.15 6.66
CA ASN A 76 9.28 8.67 5.51
C ASN A 76 10.00 7.55 4.74
N SER A 77 10.67 7.89 3.63
CA SER A 77 11.33 6.92 2.74
C SER A 77 12.50 6.16 3.35
N LYS A 78 12.96 6.56 4.55
CA LYS A 78 14.04 5.90 5.29
C LYS A 78 13.55 5.26 6.59
N THR A 79 12.27 5.39 6.93
CA THR A 79 11.75 4.79 8.15
C THR A 79 11.55 3.30 7.95
N GLU A 80 12.17 2.52 8.83
CA GLU A 80 11.94 1.09 8.94
C GLU A 80 11.18 0.81 10.23
N PHE A 81 10.08 0.07 10.11
CA PHE A 81 9.30 -0.39 11.26
C PHE A 81 9.46 -1.89 11.40
N MET A 82 9.56 -2.35 12.65
CA MET A 82 9.26 -3.74 12.95
C MET A 82 7.75 -3.93 12.94
N MET A 83 7.27 -4.89 12.16
CA MET A 83 5.85 -5.17 11.98
C MET A 83 5.50 -6.53 12.57
N ILE A 84 4.47 -6.57 13.41
CA ILE A 84 3.87 -7.80 13.93
C ILE A 84 2.49 -7.95 13.31
N LEU A 85 2.22 -9.12 12.73
CA LEU A 85 0.92 -9.50 12.18
C LEU A 85 0.05 -10.13 13.27
N PHE A 86 -1.11 -9.54 13.56
CA PHE A 86 -2.07 -10.09 14.53
C PHE A 86 -3.14 -10.94 13.88
N GLU A 87 -3.81 -10.40 12.85
CA GLU A 87 -4.89 -11.09 12.16
C GLU A 87 -4.76 -10.90 10.65
N ASN A 88 -4.96 -12.00 9.93
CA ASN A 88 -5.11 -11.95 8.49
C ASN A 88 -6.60 -11.90 8.15
N ASN A 89 -7.15 -10.71 7.95
CA ASN A 89 -8.39 -10.59 7.20
C ASN A 89 -8.01 -10.34 5.73
N ASN A 90 -8.29 -11.31 4.85
CA ASN A 90 -7.97 -11.19 3.41
C ASN A 90 -8.92 -10.18 2.69
N VAL A 91 -9.55 -9.25 3.42
CA VAL A 91 -10.66 -8.40 2.93
C VAL A 91 -10.37 -6.91 3.13
N ASP A 92 -10.00 -6.49 4.34
CA ASP A 92 -9.76 -5.09 4.71
C ASP A 92 -8.28 -4.75 4.98
N GLY A 93 -7.40 -5.74 4.89
CA GLY A 93 -5.97 -5.62 5.12
C GLY A 93 -5.56 -6.22 6.46
N HIS A 94 -4.30 -6.64 6.53
CA HIS A 94 -3.73 -7.28 7.69
C HIS A 94 -3.78 -6.37 8.92
N LEU A 95 -4.33 -6.84 10.03
CA LEU A 95 -4.25 -6.10 11.30
C LEU A 95 -2.83 -6.28 11.85
N ILE A 96 -2.13 -5.16 12.02
CA ILE A 96 -0.72 -5.13 12.40
C ILE A 96 -0.46 -4.22 13.60
N ARG A 97 0.70 -4.42 14.20
CA ARG A 97 1.34 -3.45 15.12
C ARG A 97 2.71 -3.11 14.62
N LEU A 98 3.05 -1.83 14.76
CA LEU A 98 4.31 -1.28 14.34
C LEU A 98 5.13 -0.86 15.55
N PHE A 99 6.43 -1.10 15.46
CA PHE A 99 7.42 -0.61 16.40
C PHE A 99 8.47 0.18 15.63
N LEU A 100 8.84 1.34 16.16
CA LEU A 100 9.90 2.20 15.65
C LEU A 100 10.98 2.28 16.72
N ASN A 101 12.19 1.80 16.42
CA ASN A 101 13.29 1.73 17.40
C ASN A 101 12.87 1.05 18.72
N ASP A 102 12.21 -0.11 18.60
CA ASP A 102 11.66 -0.91 19.71
C ASP A 102 10.55 -0.25 20.54
N GLU A 103 10.12 0.97 20.20
CA GLU A 103 8.97 1.64 20.81
C GLU A 103 7.69 1.38 20.01
N ASP A 104 6.60 1.07 20.70
CA ASP A 104 5.29 0.92 20.08
C ASP A 104 4.82 2.25 19.47
N VAL A 105 4.51 2.23 18.18
CA VAL A 105 4.02 3.41 17.45
C VAL A 105 2.79 4.04 18.11
N THR A 106 1.92 3.25 18.76
CA THR A 106 0.74 3.78 19.47
C THR A 106 1.09 4.71 20.63
N THR A 107 2.24 4.51 21.28
CA THR A 107 2.76 5.42 22.32
C THR A 107 3.19 6.75 21.70
N ILE A 108 3.84 6.68 20.53
CA ILE A 108 4.40 7.83 19.81
C ILE A 108 3.28 8.73 19.24
N ILE A 109 2.24 8.11 18.67
CA ILE A 109 1.20 8.84 17.91
C ILE A 109 -0.04 9.17 18.74
N LYS A 110 -0.09 8.80 20.01
CA LYS A 110 -1.22 9.09 20.89
C LYS A 110 -1.49 10.61 20.93
N LYS A 111 -2.77 10.99 20.93
CA LYS A 111 -3.15 12.38 21.21
C LYS A 111 -2.95 12.67 22.69
N ASP A 112 -2.58 13.92 22.97
CA ASP A 112 -2.35 14.41 24.33
C ASP A 112 -3.68 14.50 25.10
#